data_AF-A0A516TJC3-F1
#
_entry.id   AF-A0A516TJC3-F1
#
_cell.length_a   1.000
_cell.length_b   1.000
_cell.length_c   1.000
_cell.angle_alpha   90.00
_cell.angle_beta   90.00
_cell.angle_gamma   90.00
#
_symmetry.space_group_name_H-M   'P 1'
#
loop_
_entity.id
_entity.type
_entity.pdbx_description
1 polymer ?
#
loop_
_entity_poly.entity_id
_entity_poly.type
_entity_poly.pdbx_seq_one_letter_code
_entity_poly.pdbx_strand_id
1 'polypeptide(L)'
;MSWEIYRDTLIEQAEQGVDYFTIHAGVLLRYIPYTANRLCGIVSRGGSIMAKWCLAHHQENFLYTHFDEICEILRSYDISVSLGDGLRPGAIADANDAAQLSELFTLGELTKKAWEHDVQVMIEGPGHIPMQLIKENMDLELKHCFEAPFYTLGPLTTDIAPGYDHITSAIGAAMIGWFGCAMLCYVTPKEHLGLPNLEDVKTGVIAYKIAAHAADLAKGFPGAQLQDNFLSYARFHFQWEDQFNLSLDPQQLGFSMMKIYLSLRPSMPIFVRCVDLSSVQ
;
A
#
# COMPACT_ATOMS: atom_id res chain seq x y z
N MET A 1 23.24 -16.91 -3.11
CA MET A 1 22.49 -16.27 -4.20
C MET A 1 23.50 -15.72 -5.18
N SER A 2 23.27 -15.85 -6.48
CA SER A 2 24.11 -15.28 -7.54
C SER A 2 23.19 -14.76 -8.64
N TRP A 3 23.76 -13.98 -9.58
CA TRP A 3 23.01 -13.45 -10.72
C TRP A 3 22.38 -14.57 -11.55
N GLU A 4 23.10 -15.66 -11.82
CA GLU A 4 22.63 -16.74 -12.69
C GLU A 4 21.36 -17.39 -12.15
N ILE A 5 21.32 -17.69 -10.84
CA ILE A 5 20.15 -18.28 -10.19
C ILE A 5 18.96 -17.30 -10.20
N TYR A 6 19.23 -16.01 -9.96
CA TYR A 6 18.19 -14.98 -9.96
C TYR A 6 17.60 -14.75 -11.36
N ARG A 7 18.46 -14.69 -12.38
CA ARG A 7 18.07 -14.58 -13.79
C ARG A 7 17.17 -15.74 -14.22
N ASP A 8 17.56 -16.97 -13.88
CA ASP A 8 16.77 -18.15 -14.22
C ASP A 8 15.39 -18.12 -13.52
N THR A 9 15.34 -17.60 -12.28
CA THR A 9 14.08 -17.38 -11.55
C THR A 9 13.19 -16.32 -12.23
N LEU A 10 13.78 -15.21 -12.71
CA LEU A 10 13.04 -14.18 -13.42
C LEU A 10 12.39 -14.74 -14.69
N ILE A 11 13.14 -15.51 -15.48
CA ILE A 11 12.64 -16.11 -16.72
C ILE A 11 11.53 -17.11 -16.40
N GLU A 12 11.72 -17.98 -15.41
CA GLU A 12 10.71 -18.96 -15.00
C GLU A 12 9.38 -18.28 -14.61
N GLN A 13 9.45 -17.20 -13.81
CA GLN A 13 8.25 -16.48 -13.38
C GLN A 13 7.64 -15.62 -14.51
N ALA A 14 8.47 -15.10 -15.41
CA ALA A 14 8.00 -14.38 -16.59
C ALA A 14 7.21 -15.30 -17.53
N GLU A 15 7.70 -16.53 -17.76
CA GLU A 15 6.98 -17.55 -18.55
C GLU A 15 5.66 -17.99 -17.91
N GLN A 16 5.52 -17.84 -16.58
CA GLN A 16 4.26 -18.09 -15.85
C GLN A 16 3.26 -16.93 -15.96
N GLY A 17 3.67 -15.77 -16.46
CA GLY A 17 2.81 -14.60 -16.64
C GLY A 17 2.69 -13.70 -15.40
N VAL A 18 3.77 -13.55 -14.62
CA VAL A 18 3.82 -12.53 -13.57
C VAL A 18 3.84 -11.12 -14.20
N ASP A 19 2.90 -10.25 -13.80
CA ASP A 19 2.73 -8.92 -14.42
C ASP A 19 3.75 -7.87 -13.94
N TYR A 20 4.27 -8.02 -12.72
CA TYR A 20 5.31 -7.14 -12.19
C TYR A 20 6.20 -7.83 -11.16
N PHE A 21 7.47 -7.42 -11.07
CA PHE A 21 8.40 -7.89 -10.05
C PHE A 21 8.79 -6.79 -9.06
N THR A 22 8.71 -7.10 -7.76
CA THR A 22 9.39 -6.32 -6.73
C THR A 22 10.88 -6.64 -6.72
N ILE A 23 11.72 -5.69 -7.15
CA ILE A 23 13.18 -5.85 -7.24
C ILE A 23 13.87 -4.84 -6.32
N HIS A 24 14.59 -5.34 -5.32
CA HIS A 24 15.29 -4.54 -4.32
C HIS A 24 16.69 -4.10 -4.81
N ALA A 25 16.75 -3.51 -6.00
CA ALA A 25 18.00 -3.02 -6.60
C ALA A 25 18.51 -1.71 -5.96
N GLY A 26 17.68 -1.03 -5.14
CA GLY A 26 18.07 0.17 -4.39
C GLY A 26 18.89 -0.08 -3.12
N VAL A 27 18.96 -1.32 -2.64
CA VAL A 27 19.70 -1.68 -1.41
C VAL A 27 21.19 -1.78 -1.72
N LEU A 28 21.89 -0.65 -1.68
CA LEU A 28 23.31 -0.59 -2.03
C LEU A 28 24.21 -0.83 -0.81
N LEU A 29 25.37 -1.44 -1.03
CA LEU A 29 26.34 -1.80 0.03
C LEU A 29 26.67 -0.59 0.91
N ARG A 30 26.81 0.59 0.29
CA ARG A 30 27.12 1.85 0.97
C ARG A 30 26.00 2.41 1.86
N TYR A 31 24.75 1.99 1.67
CA TYR A 31 23.61 2.44 2.46
C TYR A 31 23.35 1.59 3.70
N ILE A 32 23.82 0.33 3.70
CA ILE A 32 23.63 -0.60 4.82
C ILE A 32 24.13 -0.02 6.16
N PRO A 33 25.28 0.68 6.24
CA PRO A 33 25.71 1.31 7.50
C PRO A 33 24.76 2.38 8.04
N TYR A 34 23.93 3.02 7.19
CA TYR A 34 22.97 4.03 7.65
C TYR A 34 21.86 3.41 8.51
N THR A 35 21.59 2.11 8.37
CA THR A 35 20.58 1.42 9.18
C THR A 35 21.10 0.97 10.55
N ALA A 36 22.40 1.16 10.85
CA ALA A 36 23.01 0.65 12.08
C ALA A 36 22.42 1.26 13.36
N ASN A 37 21.89 2.49 13.27
CA ASN A 37 21.30 3.21 14.41
C ASN A 37 19.76 3.20 14.41
N ARG A 38 19.12 2.48 13.49
CA ARG A 38 17.66 2.35 13.45
C ARG A 38 17.15 1.57 14.65
N LEU A 39 15.96 1.92 15.12
CA LEU A 39 15.25 1.18 16.17
C LEU A 39 14.86 -0.22 15.70
N CYS A 40 14.33 -0.34 14.47
CA CYS A 40 13.87 -1.61 13.91
C CYS A 40 14.77 -2.15 12.79
N GLY A 41 15.89 -1.49 12.49
CA GLY A 41 16.85 -1.96 11.48
C GLY A 41 16.26 -2.03 10.06
N ILE A 42 16.50 -3.16 9.38
CA ILE A 42 15.96 -3.45 8.06
C ILE A 42 14.76 -4.40 8.21
N VAL A 43 13.56 -3.90 7.98
CA VAL A 43 12.31 -4.69 8.09
C VAL A 43 11.82 -5.27 6.77
N SER A 44 12.37 -4.83 5.64
CA SER A 44 12.09 -5.49 4.36
C SER A 44 12.72 -6.88 4.32
N ARG A 45 11.90 -7.90 4.03
CA ARG A 45 12.40 -9.26 3.82
C ARG A 45 13.34 -9.33 2.64
N GLY A 46 12.98 -8.77 1.49
CA GLY A 46 13.85 -8.74 0.31
C GLY A 46 15.09 -7.87 0.54
N GLY A 47 14.92 -6.71 1.16
CA GLY A 47 16.02 -5.81 1.48
C GLY A 47 17.04 -6.41 2.45
N SER A 48 16.59 -7.11 3.49
CA SER A 48 17.50 -7.79 4.44
C SER A 48 18.27 -8.95 3.81
N ILE A 49 17.67 -9.68 2.85
CA ILE A 49 18.37 -10.70 2.07
C ILE A 49 19.50 -10.04 1.25
N MET A 50 19.20 -8.94 0.56
CA MET A 50 20.21 -8.22 -0.23
C MET A 50 21.30 -7.61 0.63
N ALA A 51 20.95 -7.00 1.77
CA ALA A 51 21.92 -6.45 2.71
C ALA A 51 22.87 -7.54 3.25
N LYS A 52 22.32 -8.70 3.65
CA LYS A 52 23.12 -9.83 4.11
C LYS A 52 24.06 -10.34 3.01
N TRP A 53 23.58 -10.43 1.77
CA TRP A 53 24.41 -10.84 0.63
C TRP A 53 25.55 -9.85 0.38
N CYS A 54 25.27 -8.54 0.33
CA CYS A 54 26.28 -7.50 0.12
C CYS A 54 27.36 -7.54 1.22
N LEU A 55 26.97 -7.71 2.48
CA LEU A 55 27.92 -7.79 3.60
C LEU A 55 28.76 -9.08 3.57
N ALA A 56 28.17 -10.22 3.21
CA ALA A 56 28.88 -11.50 3.18
C ALA A 56 29.96 -11.55 2.09
N HIS A 57 29.70 -10.89 0.95
CA HIS A 57 30.63 -10.86 -0.18
C HIS A 57 31.47 -9.58 -0.25
N HIS A 58 31.09 -8.55 0.51
CA HIS A 58 31.64 -7.20 0.41
C HIS A 58 31.65 -6.67 -1.04
N GLN A 59 30.54 -6.91 -1.74
CA GLN A 59 30.30 -6.53 -3.13
C GLN A 59 29.04 -5.70 -3.23
N GLU A 60 28.95 -4.88 -4.28
CA GLU A 60 27.73 -4.12 -4.57
C GLU A 60 26.59 -5.06 -4.96
N ASN A 61 25.36 -4.66 -4.64
CA ASN A 61 24.14 -5.41 -4.91
C ASN A 61 24.08 -5.87 -6.37
N PHE A 62 24.07 -7.19 -6.59
CA PHE A 62 24.08 -7.72 -7.95
C PHE A 62 22.81 -7.37 -8.75
N LEU A 63 21.67 -7.09 -8.10
CA LEU A 63 20.47 -6.60 -8.76
C LEU A 63 20.68 -5.19 -9.34
N TYR A 64 21.48 -4.37 -8.66
CA TYR A 64 21.88 -3.05 -9.14
C TYR A 64 22.89 -3.17 -10.29
N THR A 65 23.91 -4.02 -10.14
CA THR A 65 24.97 -4.14 -11.17
C THR A 65 24.48 -4.81 -12.45
N HIS A 66 23.51 -5.74 -12.37
CA HIS A 66 22.91 -6.41 -13.53
C HIS A 66 21.57 -5.80 -13.95
N PHE A 67 21.26 -4.57 -13.53
CA PHE A 67 19.94 -3.98 -13.78
C PHE A 67 19.60 -3.83 -15.28
N ASP A 68 20.60 -3.63 -16.15
CA ASP A 68 20.38 -3.64 -17.61
C ASP A 68 19.87 -4.99 -18.11
N GLU A 69 20.53 -6.08 -17.71
CA GLU A 69 20.13 -7.45 -18.10
C GLU A 69 18.77 -7.81 -17.52
N ILE A 70 18.43 -7.31 -16.32
CA ILE A 70 17.08 -7.42 -15.77
C ILE A 70 16.09 -6.74 -16.70
N CYS A 71 16.34 -5.48 -17.09
CA CYS A 71 15.44 -4.73 -17.96
C CYS A 71 15.23 -5.41 -19.32
N GLU A 72 16.27 -6.00 -19.92
CA GLU A 72 16.15 -6.78 -21.17
C GLU A 72 15.18 -7.96 -21.03
N ILE A 73 15.22 -8.66 -19.90
CA ILE A 73 14.29 -9.75 -19.59
C ILE A 73 12.89 -9.18 -19.44
N LEU A 74 12.69 -8.17 -18.59
CA LEU A 74 11.36 -7.61 -18.32
C LEU A 74 10.68 -7.07 -19.59
N ARG A 75 11.45 -6.37 -20.44
CA ARG A 75 10.99 -5.86 -21.73
C ARG A 75 10.50 -6.99 -22.65
N SER A 76 11.17 -8.14 -22.65
CA SER A 76 10.83 -9.26 -23.53
C SER A 76 9.46 -9.88 -23.23
N TYR A 77 8.94 -9.67 -22.02
CA TYR A 77 7.65 -10.22 -21.56
C TYR A 77 6.62 -9.13 -21.20
N ASP A 78 6.92 -7.84 -21.41
CA ASP A 78 6.10 -6.70 -20.97
C ASP A 78 5.77 -6.72 -19.47
N ILE A 79 6.80 -7.00 -18.66
CA ILE A 79 6.67 -7.05 -17.20
C ILE A 79 7.08 -5.70 -16.61
N SER A 80 6.25 -5.15 -15.72
CA SER A 80 6.60 -3.93 -15.00
C SER A 80 7.60 -4.20 -13.87
N VAL A 81 8.50 -3.26 -13.60
CA VAL A 81 9.34 -3.32 -12.39
C VAL A 81 8.73 -2.47 -11.28
N SER A 82 8.47 -3.11 -10.14
CA SER A 82 8.19 -2.46 -8.87
C SER A 82 9.52 -2.31 -8.13
N LEU A 83 10.08 -1.11 -8.13
CA LEU A 83 11.36 -0.84 -7.50
C LEU A 83 11.20 -0.86 -5.98
N GLY A 84 11.68 -1.93 -5.35
CA GLY A 84 11.39 -2.26 -3.95
C GLY A 84 12.09 -1.35 -2.93
N ASP A 85 11.40 -1.05 -1.84
CA ASP A 85 11.85 -0.20 -0.74
C ASP A 85 12.55 -1.02 0.38
N GLY A 86 13.70 -1.59 0.03
CA GLY A 86 14.44 -2.49 0.92
C GLY A 86 14.90 -1.87 2.23
N LEU A 87 15.03 -0.54 2.28
CA LEU A 87 15.41 0.26 3.43
C LEU A 87 14.23 1.10 3.95
N ARG A 88 12.97 0.71 3.70
CA ARG A 88 11.82 1.38 4.34
C ARG A 88 11.87 1.38 5.87
N PRO A 89 11.26 2.38 6.54
CA PRO A 89 11.18 2.42 8.00
C PRO A 89 10.18 1.39 8.55
N GLY A 90 10.59 0.69 9.60
CA GLY A 90 9.78 -0.28 10.34
C GLY A 90 9.33 0.19 11.73
N ALA A 91 9.57 1.47 12.03
CA ALA A 91 9.08 2.17 13.21
C ALA A 91 8.96 3.65 12.88
N ILE A 92 8.08 4.35 13.59
CA ILE A 92 7.94 5.81 13.49
C ILE A 92 9.26 6.54 13.75
N ALA A 93 10.12 5.98 14.61
CA ALA A 93 11.43 6.54 14.94
C ALA A 93 12.43 6.51 13.76
N ASP A 94 12.23 5.60 12.79
CA ASP A 94 13.14 5.40 11.66
C ASP A 94 12.67 6.15 10.39
N ALA A 95 11.53 6.85 10.47
CA ALA A 95 10.89 7.54 9.35
C ALA A 95 11.75 8.70 8.81
N ASN A 96 11.83 8.80 7.48
CA ASN A 96 12.56 9.83 6.71
C ASN A 96 14.05 9.89 7.03
N ASP A 97 14.65 8.78 7.47
CA ASP A 97 16.07 8.74 7.77
C ASP A 97 16.95 8.68 6.49
N ALA A 98 18.27 8.77 6.70
CA ALA A 98 19.23 8.77 5.61
C ALA A 98 19.21 7.47 4.78
N ALA A 99 18.92 6.32 5.39
CA ALA A 99 18.87 5.05 4.68
C ALA A 99 17.68 4.99 3.71
N GLN A 100 16.50 5.37 4.18
CA GLN A 100 15.28 5.43 3.38
C GLN A 100 15.44 6.38 2.19
N LEU A 101 15.86 7.63 2.46
CA LEU A 101 15.92 8.66 1.43
C LEU A 101 17.03 8.37 0.41
N SER A 102 18.16 7.80 0.84
CA SER A 102 19.24 7.41 -0.07
C SER A 102 18.80 6.31 -1.04
N GLU A 103 18.02 5.34 -0.56
CA GLU A 103 17.44 4.31 -1.44
C GLU A 103 16.46 4.94 -2.43
N LEU A 104 15.52 5.78 -1.97
CA LEU A 104 14.55 6.45 -2.85
C LEU A 104 15.22 7.18 -4.02
N PHE A 105 16.31 7.91 -3.75
CA PHE A 105 17.05 8.61 -4.81
C PHE A 105 17.69 7.64 -5.81
N THR A 106 18.23 6.51 -5.34
CA THR A 106 18.69 5.43 -6.22
C THR A 106 17.55 4.84 -7.04
N LEU A 107 16.34 4.68 -6.49
CA LEU A 107 15.19 4.19 -7.25
C LEU A 107 14.84 5.14 -8.40
N GLY A 108 14.98 6.45 -8.20
CA GLY A 108 14.88 7.45 -9.28
C GLY A 108 15.91 7.27 -10.39
N GLU A 109 17.17 6.97 -10.04
CA GLU A 109 18.22 6.64 -11.02
C GLU A 109 17.86 5.37 -11.82
N LEU A 110 17.41 4.31 -11.13
CA LEU A 110 17.00 3.05 -11.73
C LEU A 110 15.73 3.20 -12.59
N THR A 111 14.84 4.12 -12.25
CA THR A 111 13.64 4.43 -13.05
C THR A 111 14.03 4.94 -14.43
N LYS A 112 14.94 5.92 -14.50
CA LYS A 112 15.45 6.42 -15.79
C LYS A 112 16.09 5.32 -16.60
N LYS A 113 16.89 4.48 -15.93
CA LYS A 113 17.55 3.35 -16.57
C LYS A 113 16.54 2.36 -17.15
N ALA A 114 15.51 1.99 -16.40
CA ALA A 114 14.44 1.12 -16.90
C ALA A 114 13.67 1.74 -18.07
N TRP A 115 13.40 3.05 -18.03
CA TRP A 115 12.75 3.77 -19.13
C TRP A 115 13.61 3.82 -20.41
N GLU A 116 14.94 3.88 -20.31
CA GLU A 116 15.84 3.74 -21.47
C GLU A 116 15.70 2.38 -22.18
N HIS A 117 15.22 1.36 -21.46
CA HIS A 117 14.92 0.03 -21.98
C HIS A 117 13.46 -0.18 -22.39
N ASP A 118 12.61 0.86 -22.33
CA ASP A 118 11.16 0.78 -22.52
C ASP A 118 10.44 -0.14 -21.51
N VAL A 119 10.96 -0.23 -20.27
CA VAL A 119 10.33 -1.01 -19.19
C VAL A 119 9.43 -0.13 -18.34
N GLN A 120 8.21 -0.58 -18.05
CA GLN A 120 7.26 0.10 -17.17
C GLN A 120 7.74 0.06 -15.71
N VAL A 121 7.61 1.16 -14.97
CA VAL A 121 8.15 1.30 -13.60
C VAL A 121 7.09 1.83 -12.65
N MET A 122 7.07 1.28 -11.44
CA MET A 122 6.51 1.91 -10.25
C MET A 122 7.51 1.87 -9.09
N ILE A 123 7.40 2.80 -8.15
CA ILE A 123 8.28 2.92 -6.99
C ILE A 123 7.57 2.38 -5.77
N GLU A 124 8.21 1.50 -4.99
CA GLU A 124 7.68 1.13 -3.67
C GLU A 124 8.07 2.18 -2.62
N GLY A 125 7.17 2.39 -1.66
CA GLY A 125 7.26 3.44 -0.65
C GLY A 125 6.90 2.97 0.75
N PRO A 126 7.19 3.83 1.74
CA PRO A 126 7.45 3.44 3.12
C PRO A 126 6.31 2.74 3.85
N GLY A 127 6.72 2.09 4.95
CA GLY A 127 5.88 1.39 5.91
C GLY A 127 5.41 2.27 7.08
N HIS A 128 6.28 2.64 8.01
CA HIS A 128 5.90 3.36 9.24
C HIS A 128 6.28 4.84 9.16
N ILE A 129 5.29 5.74 9.02
CA ILE A 129 5.51 7.19 8.84
C ILE A 129 4.48 7.97 9.65
N PRO A 130 4.88 8.85 10.59
CA PRO A 130 3.95 9.68 11.32
C PRO A 130 3.36 10.76 10.39
N MET A 131 2.11 11.15 10.61
CA MET A 131 1.31 11.94 9.65
C MET A 131 2.00 13.21 9.13
N GLN A 132 2.73 13.92 9.99
CA GLN A 132 3.43 15.16 9.63
C GLN A 132 4.55 14.97 8.58
N LEU A 133 5.03 13.74 8.38
CA LEU A 133 6.09 13.40 7.43
C LEU A 133 5.55 12.77 6.13
N ILE A 134 4.26 12.43 6.05
CA ILE A 134 3.68 11.76 4.88
C ILE A 134 3.78 12.65 3.63
N LYS A 135 3.52 13.95 3.76
CA LYS A 135 3.58 14.88 2.63
C LYS A 135 4.99 14.99 2.05
N GLU A 136 6.00 15.04 2.92
CA GLU A 136 7.41 15.09 2.49
C GLU A 136 7.80 13.84 1.68
N ASN A 137 7.32 12.65 2.07
CA ASN A 137 7.58 11.42 1.30
C ASN A 137 7.04 11.51 -0.12
N MET A 138 5.80 11.97 -0.28
CA MET A 138 5.20 12.14 -1.62
C MET A 138 5.96 13.19 -2.44
N ASP A 139 6.30 14.33 -1.83
CA ASP A 139 6.99 15.41 -2.54
C ASP A 139 8.41 15.00 -2.98
N LEU A 140 9.11 14.21 -2.17
CA LEU A 140 10.42 13.66 -2.51
C LEU A 140 10.32 12.62 -3.62
N GLU A 141 9.33 11.72 -3.57
CA GLU A 141 9.13 10.72 -4.62
C GLU A 141 8.84 11.39 -5.97
N LEU A 142 7.84 12.28 -6.04
CA LEU A 142 7.49 12.98 -7.29
C LEU A 142 8.70 13.68 -7.90
N LYS A 143 9.50 14.35 -7.06
CA LYS A 143 10.69 15.09 -7.48
C LYS A 143 11.83 14.20 -7.95
N HIS A 144 12.11 13.11 -7.25
CA HIS A 144 13.31 12.30 -7.46
C HIS A 144 13.07 11.08 -8.35
N CYS A 145 11.83 10.65 -8.48
CA CYS A 145 11.39 9.52 -9.30
C CYS A 145 10.57 9.93 -10.53
N PHE A 146 10.56 11.24 -10.85
CA PHE A 146 10.01 11.77 -12.10
C PHE A 146 8.52 11.47 -12.30
N GLU A 147 7.75 11.55 -11.21
CA GLU A 147 6.31 11.26 -11.18
C GLU A 147 5.95 9.83 -11.64
N ALA A 148 6.88 8.88 -11.49
CA ALA A 148 6.57 7.47 -11.61
C ALA A 148 5.44 7.09 -10.61
N PRO A 149 4.59 6.09 -10.94
CA PRO A 149 3.56 5.63 -10.00
C PRO A 149 4.16 5.19 -8.67
N PHE A 150 3.68 5.78 -7.57
CA PHE A 150 4.10 5.40 -6.22
C PHE A 150 3.20 4.29 -5.66
N TYR A 151 3.80 3.32 -4.97
CA TYR A 151 3.14 2.14 -4.39
C TYR A 151 3.55 1.97 -2.91
N THR A 152 2.67 2.28 -1.96
CA THR A 152 3.05 2.34 -0.53
C THR A 152 2.45 1.23 0.33
N LEU A 153 3.20 0.76 1.33
CA LEU A 153 2.69 -0.15 2.38
C LEU A 153 2.09 0.64 3.54
N GLY A 154 0.82 1.03 3.41
CA GLY A 154 0.18 2.01 4.30
C GLY A 154 0.42 3.44 3.83
N PRO A 155 1.10 4.30 4.61
CA PRO A 155 1.92 3.97 5.79
C PRO A 155 1.16 3.90 7.12
N LEU A 156 1.68 3.11 8.07
CA LEU A 156 1.25 3.09 9.47
C LEU A 156 1.60 4.41 10.15
N THR A 157 0.61 5.09 10.71
CA THR A 157 0.80 6.40 11.36
C THR A 157 1.20 6.32 12.84
N THR A 158 1.17 5.12 13.43
CA THR A 158 1.57 4.86 14.82
C THR A 158 1.85 3.37 15.04
N ASP A 159 2.78 3.07 15.94
CA ASP A 159 3.25 1.70 16.23
C ASP A 159 2.53 1.04 17.42
N ILE A 160 1.62 1.76 18.09
CA ILE A 160 1.12 1.38 19.42
C ILE A 160 -0.13 0.48 19.40
N ALA A 161 -0.60 0.06 18.22
CA ALA A 161 -1.87 -0.65 18.08
C ALA A 161 -1.78 -1.95 17.25
N PRO A 162 -0.84 -2.87 17.56
CA PRO A 162 -0.79 -4.17 16.89
C PRO A 162 -2.12 -4.91 17.07
N GLY A 163 -2.61 -5.55 16.00
CA GLY A 163 -3.98 -6.07 15.92
C GLY A 163 -4.96 -5.11 15.23
N TYR A 164 -4.58 -3.84 15.11
CA TYR A 164 -5.37 -2.77 14.47
C TYR A 164 -4.58 -2.02 13.39
N ASP A 165 -3.51 -2.63 12.87
CA ASP A 165 -2.62 -1.94 11.92
C ASP A 165 -3.28 -1.65 10.56
N HIS A 166 -4.31 -2.42 10.18
CA HIS A 166 -5.20 -2.06 9.08
C HIS A 166 -5.87 -0.68 9.26
N ILE A 167 -6.10 -0.24 10.51
CA ILE A 167 -6.66 1.09 10.84
C ILE A 167 -5.55 2.13 10.88
N THR A 168 -4.45 1.86 11.60
CA THR A 168 -3.32 2.80 11.72
C THR A 168 -2.75 3.14 10.35
N SER A 169 -2.68 2.16 9.45
CA SER A 169 -2.22 2.34 8.08
C SER A 169 -3.26 2.92 7.14
N ALA A 170 -4.56 2.64 7.31
CA ALA A 170 -5.60 3.24 6.46
C ALA A 170 -5.62 4.77 6.57
N ILE A 171 -5.27 5.33 7.73
CA ILE A 171 -5.12 6.78 7.93
C ILE A 171 -4.01 7.31 7.02
N GLY A 172 -2.81 6.71 7.07
CA GLY A 172 -1.69 7.15 6.26
C GLY A 172 -1.90 6.87 4.77
N ALA A 173 -2.51 5.74 4.44
CA ALA A 173 -2.84 5.34 3.07
C ALA A 173 -3.81 6.32 2.41
N ALA A 174 -4.86 6.77 3.13
CA ALA A 174 -5.78 7.79 2.63
C ALA A 174 -5.07 9.14 2.41
N MET A 175 -4.18 9.53 3.34
CA MET A 175 -3.41 10.77 3.22
C MET A 175 -2.43 10.73 2.03
N ILE A 176 -1.63 9.68 1.91
CA ILE A 176 -0.63 9.59 0.84
C ILE A 176 -1.28 9.34 -0.52
N GLY A 177 -2.38 8.58 -0.56
CA GLY A 177 -3.25 8.44 -1.73
C GLY A 177 -3.79 9.79 -2.19
N TRP A 178 -4.29 10.60 -1.25
CA TRP A 178 -4.74 11.97 -1.54
C TRP A 178 -3.60 12.82 -2.11
N PHE A 179 -2.39 12.71 -1.55
CA PHE A 179 -1.24 13.49 -2.03
C PHE A 179 -0.70 13.05 -3.39
N GLY A 180 -1.06 11.87 -3.89
CA GLY A 180 -0.71 11.43 -5.25
C GLY A 180 -0.32 9.97 -5.41
N CYS A 181 -0.23 9.18 -4.34
CA CYS A 181 0.13 7.77 -4.43
C CYS A 181 -0.85 7.00 -5.33
N ALA A 182 -0.31 6.15 -6.21
CA ALA A 182 -1.07 5.50 -7.27
C ALA A 182 -1.65 4.15 -6.84
N MET A 183 -0.93 3.42 -5.98
CA MET A 183 -1.35 2.12 -5.48
C MET A 183 -1.07 1.99 -3.99
N LEU A 184 -1.97 1.33 -3.25
CA LEU A 184 -1.86 1.17 -1.81
C LEU A 184 -1.79 -0.32 -1.46
N CYS A 185 -0.65 -0.78 -0.96
CA CYS A 185 -0.52 -2.14 -0.45
C CYS A 185 -1.24 -2.21 0.89
N TYR A 186 -2.24 -3.07 0.94
CA TYR A 186 -3.03 -3.28 2.14
C TYR A 186 -2.22 -3.83 3.31
N VAL A 187 -2.67 -3.50 4.52
CA VAL A 187 -2.15 -4.03 5.78
C VAL A 187 -3.30 -4.72 6.48
N THR A 188 -3.06 -5.93 6.97
CA THR A 188 -4.09 -6.73 7.64
C THR A 188 -4.13 -6.46 9.15
N PRO A 189 -5.20 -6.83 9.87
CA PRO A 189 -5.19 -6.83 11.33
C PRO A 189 -4.08 -7.67 11.95
N LYS A 190 -3.53 -8.66 11.22
CA LYS A 190 -2.47 -9.56 11.68
C LYS A 190 -1.06 -9.07 11.39
N GLU A 191 -0.90 -7.89 10.81
CA GLU A 191 0.40 -7.28 10.67
C GLU A 191 1.12 -7.25 12.04
N HIS A 192 2.41 -7.55 12.02
CA HIS A 192 3.26 -7.72 13.22
C HIS A 192 2.88 -8.86 14.19
N LEU A 193 1.83 -9.65 13.90
CA LEU A 193 1.33 -10.71 14.79
C LEU A 193 1.39 -12.11 14.18
N GLY A 194 1.25 -12.25 12.86
CA GLY A 194 1.31 -13.55 12.19
C GLY A 194 0.71 -13.56 10.79
N LEU A 195 0.51 -14.74 10.23
CA LEU A 195 -0.13 -14.89 8.92
C LEU A 195 -1.64 -14.58 8.99
N PRO A 196 -2.18 -13.78 8.06
CA PRO A 196 -3.60 -13.47 8.03
C PRO A 196 -4.44 -14.67 7.61
N ASN A 197 -5.64 -14.80 8.18
CA ASN A 197 -6.67 -15.71 7.69
C ASN A 197 -7.59 -15.00 6.67
N LEU A 198 -8.61 -15.71 6.17
CA LEU A 198 -9.56 -15.17 5.17
C LEU A 198 -10.27 -13.88 5.62
N GLU A 199 -10.67 -13.80 6.89
CA GLU A 199 -11.35 -12.62 7.44
C GLU A 199 -10.38 -11.45 7.63
N ASP A 200 -9.13 -11.73 8.01
CA ASP A 200 -8.08 -10.71 8.11
C ASP A 200 -7.78 -10.09 6.73
N VAL A 201 -7.74 -10.94 5.68
CA VAL A 201 -7.58 -10.50 4.29
C VAL A 201 -8.77 -9.63 3.86
N LYS A 202 -10.00 -10.11 4.06
CA LYS A 202 -11.22 -9.33 3.73
C LYS A 202 -11.21 -7.97 4.44
N THR A 203 -10.89 -7.95 5.73
CA THR A 203 -10.85 -6.74 6.55
C THR A 203 -9.82 -5.75 6.02
N GLY A 204 -8.60 -6.21 5.69
CA GLY A 204 -7.57 -5.37 5.09
C GLY A 204 -8.02 -4.79 3.74
N VAL A 205 -8.60 -5.61 2.86
CA VAL A 205 -9.09 -5.16 1.54
C VAL A 205 -10.16 -4.09 1.68
N ILE A 206 -11.15 -4.29 2.57
CA ILE A 206 -12.21 -3.30 2.79
C ILE A 206 -11.63 -2.00 3.37
N ALA A 207 -10.72 -2.07 4.34
CA ALA A 207 -10.07 -0.89 4.91
C ALA A 207 -9.34 -0.07 3.83
N TYR A 208 -8.64 -0.74 2.91
CA TYR A 208 -7.90 -0.06 1.85
C TYR A 208 -8.77 0.42 0.70
N LYS A 209 -9.89 -0.25 0.39
CA LYS A 209 -10.90 0.31 -0.52
C LYS A 209 -11.52 1.60 0.03
N ILE A 210 -11.74 1.67 1.35
CA ILE A 210 -12.19 2.90 2.02
C ILE A 210 -11.12 3.98 1.90
N ALA A 211 -9.86 3.67 2.21
CA ALA A 211 -8.76 4.62 2.12
C ALA A 211 -8.55 5.16 0.70
N ALA A 212 -8.57 4.29 -0.31
CA ALA A 212 -8.47 4.65 -1.72
C ALA A 212 -9.63 5.55 -2.16
N HIS A 213 -10.87 5.16 -1.83
CA HIS A 213 -12.05 5.98 -2.15
C HIS A 213 -12.03 7.35 -1.46
N ALA A 214 -11.59 7.41 -0.20
CA ALA A 214 -11.42 8.68 0.51
C ALA A 214 -10.36 9.57 -0.14
N ALA A 215 -9.25 9.00 -0.63
CA ALA A 215 -8.26 9.70 -1.42
C ALA A 215 -8.84 10.21 -2.75
N ASP A 216 -9.63 9.39 -3.45
CA ASP A 216 -10.28 9.76 -4.72
C ASP A 216 -11.25 10.94 -4.54
N LEU A 217 -12.03 10.94 -3.45
CA LEU A 217 -12.87 12.07 -3.06
C LEU A 217 -12.05 13.33 -2.79
N ALA A 218 -10.97 13.22 -2.03
CA ALA A 218 -10.09 14.34 -1.69
C ALA A 218 -9.36 14.92 -2.91
N LYS A 219 -9.07 14.08 -3.92
CA LYS A 219 -8.54 14.48 -5.24
C LYS A 219 -9.61 15.08 -6.16
N GLY A 220 -10.89 14.90 -5.84
CA GLY A 220 -11.99 15.33 -6.69
C GLY A 220 -12.09 14.52 -7.99
N PHE A 221 -11.77 13.22 -7.97
CA PHE A 221 -11.85 12.40 -9.17
C PHE A 221 -13.28 12.36 -9.73
N PRO A 222 -13.47 12.54 -11.05
CA PRO A 222 -14.78 12.53 -11.66
C PRO A 222 -15.55 11.24 -11.37
N GLY A 223 -16.73 11.38 -10.75
CA GLY A 223 -17.62 10.26 -10.47
C GLY A 223 -17.43 9.60 -9.10
N ALA A 224 -16.32 9.82 -8.38
CA ALA A 224 -16.09 9.24 -7.05
C ALA A 224 -17.24 9.58 -6.08
N GLN A 225 -17.61 10.86 -6.00
CA GLN A 225 -18.67 11.35 -5.12
C GLN A 225 -20.08 10.82 -5.47
N LEU A 226 -20.29 10.27 -6.67
CA LEU A 226 -21.61 9.73 -7.03
C LEU A 226 -21.99 8.55 -6.15
N GLN A 227 -21.03 7.69 -5.80
CA GLN A 227 -21.28 6.54 -4.93
C GLN A 227 -21.74 6.98 -3.53
N ASP A 228 -21.07 7.97 -2.94
CA ASP A 228 -21.46 8.56 -1.65
C ASP A 228 -22.84 9.20 -1.71
N ASN A 229 -23.14 9.92 -2.79
CA ASN A 229 -24.41 10.60 -2.98
C ASN A 229 -25.56 9.59 -3.13
N PHE A 230 -25.39 8.53 -3.93
CA PHE A 230 -26.42 7.49 -4.09
C PHE A 230 -26.68 6.75 -2.77
N LEU A 231 -25.64 6.37 -2.04
CA LEU A 231 -25.78 5.71 -0.75
C LEU A 231 -26.45 6.63 0.29
N SER A 232 -26.07 7.91 0.32
CA SER A 232 -26.66 8.91 1.22
C SER A 232 -28.12 9.20 0.87
N TYR A 233 -28.46 9.25 -0.41
CA TYR A 233 -29.84 9.39 -0.88
C TYR A 233 -30.70 8.20 -0.42
N ALA A 234 -30.21 6.97 -0.61
CA ALA A 234 -30.88 5.75 -0.15
C ALA A 234 -31.08 5.76 1.37
N ARG A 235 -30.05 6.17 2.13
CA ARG A 235 -30.11 6.32 3.58
C ARG A 235 -31.17 7.33 4.03
N PHE A 236 -31.21 8.51 3.42
CA PHE A 236 -32.16 9.57 3.77
C PHE A 236 -33.62 9.15 3.49
N HIS A 237 -33.84 8.40 2.41
CA HIS A 237 -35.18 7.90 2.03
C HIS A 237 -35.52 6.54 2.63
N PHE A 238 -34.70 6.02 3.55
CA PHE A 238 -34.90 4.72 4.19
C PHE A 238 -35.00 3.55 3.18
N GLN A 239 -34.34 3.67 2.02
CA GLN A 239 -34.19 2.61 1.03
C GLN A 239 -33.10 1.63 1.48
N TRP A 240 -33.41 0.83 2.50
CA TRP A 240 -32.42 -0.01 3.17
C TRP A 240 -31.71 -1.01 2.25
N GLU A 241 -32.45 -1.66 1.35
CA GLU A 241 -31.89 -2.62 0.39
C GLU A 241 -30.86 -1.95 -0.52
N ASP A 242 -31.19 -0.78 -1.06
CA ASP A 242 -30.29 0.02 -1.89
C ASP A 242 -29.06 0.47 -1.10
N GLN A 243 -29.25 0.97 0.14
CA GLN A 243 -28.14 1.38 1.00
C GLN A 243 -27.16 0.23 1.25
N PHE A 244 -27.65 -0.99 1.47
CA PHE A 244 -26.79 -2.16 1.69
C PHE A 244 -26.06 -2.56 0.41
N ASN A 245 -26.77 -2.65 -0.71
CA ASN A 245 -26.21 -3.04 -2.01
C ASN A 245 -25.16 -2.04 -2.52
N LEU A 246 -25.28 -0.76 -2.16
CA LEU A 246 -24.32 0.29 -2.55
C LEU A 246 -23.08 0.36 -1.64
N SER A 247 -23.07 -0.33 -0.51
CA SER A 247 -21.94 -0.34 0.43
C SER A 247 -20.76 -1.19 -0.09
N LEU A 248 -19.56 -0.96 0.45
CA LEU A 248 -18.36 -1.70 0.05
C LEU A 248 -18.35 -3.18 0.49
N ASP A 249 -19.15 -3.54 1.49
CA ASP A 249 -19.32 -4.91 1.98
C ASP A 249 -20.79 -5.18 2.37
N PRO A 250 -21.67 -5.42 1.37
CA PRO A 250 -23.10 -5.62 1.60
C PRO A 250 -23.41 -6.81 2.52
N GLN A 251 -22.57 -7.85 2.50
CA GLN A 251 -22.79 -9.09 3.26
C GLN A 251 -22.65 -8.86 4.77
N GLN A 252 -21.74 -7.97 5.19
CA GLN A 252 -21.55 -7.62 6.60
C GLN A 252 -22.78 -6.93 7.20
N LEU A 253 -23.44 -6.06 6.42
CA LEU A 253 -24.62 -5.31 6.86
C LEU A 253 -25.90 -6.16 6.84
N GLY A 254 -26.04 -7.05 5.85
CA GLY A 254 -27.25 -7.85 5.61
C GLY A 254 -27.64 -8.77 6.76
N PHE A 255 -26.68 -9.33 7.52
CA PHE A 255 -27.00 -10.26 8.62
C PHE A 255 -27.41 -9.56 9.94
N SER A 256 -26.85 -8.39 10.21
CA SER A 256 -27.07 -7.65 11.47
C SER A 256 -28.40 -6.89 11.44
N MET A 257 -28.63 -6.11 10.38
CA MET A 257 -29.79 -5.21 10.32
C MET A 257 -31.04 -5.89 9.78
N MET A 258 -30.94 -6.93 8.94
CA MET A 258 -32.12 -7.67 8.49
C MET A 258 -32.78 -8.46 9.63
N LYS A 259 -32.01 -8.89 10.65
CA LYS A 259 -32.58 -9.41 11.91
C LYS A 259 -33.38 -8.36 12.67
N ILE A 260 -32.84 -7.13 12.78
CA ILE A 260 -33.54 -6.00 13.41
C ILE A 260 -34.80 -5.63 12.61
N TYR A 261 -34.68 -5.48 11.29
CA TYR A 261 -35.78 -5.17 10.38
C TYR A 261 -36.88 -6.25 10.37
N LEU A 262 -36.53 -7.53 10.31
CA LEU A 262 -37.50 -8.63 10.35
C LEU A 262 -38.17 -8.80 11.73
N SER A 263 -37.52 -8.37 12.81
CA SER A 263 -38.13 -8.32 14.15
C SER A 263 -39.10 -7.15 14.33
N LEU A 264 -38.99 -6.11 13.50
CA LEU A 264 -39.84 -4.92 13.49
C LEU A 264 -40.84 -4.98 12.33
N ARG A 265 -41.84 -5.87 12.41
CA ARG A 265 -42.88 -5.97 11.37
C ARG A 265 -43.82 -4.75 11.29
N PRO A 266 -44.42 -4.48 10.10
CA PRO A 266 -44.97 -3.19 9.71
C PRO A 266 -46.45 -3.06 10.11
N SER A 267 -46.75 -2.29 11.15
CA SER A 267 -48.14 -1.89 11.45
C SER A 267 -48.28 -0.58 12.23
N MET A 268 -47.31 0.33 12.14
CA MET A 268 -47.48 1.68 12.69
C MET A 268 -47.04 2.79 11.73
N PRO A 269 -47.80 3.90 11.67
CA PRO A 269 -47.41 5.07 10.90
C PRO A 269 -46.10 5.67 11.44
N ILE A 270 -45.27 6.11 10.50
CA ILE A 270 -43.81 6.36 10.57
C ILE A 270 -43.36 7.52 11.51
N PHE A 271 -44.25 8.13 12.31
CA PHE A 271 -43.90 9.36 13.01
C PHE A 271 -43.40 9.23 14.47
N VAL A 272 -43.41 8.04 15.07
CA VAL A 272 -43.00 7.90 16.49
C VAL A 272 -42.29 6.57 16.71
N ARG A 273 -40.97 6.52 16.49
CA ARG A 273 -40.08 5.52 17.16
C ARG A 273 -38.56 5.74 17.05
N CYS A 274 -38.07 6.76 16.34
CA CYS A 274 -36.63 7.09 16.32
C CYS A 274 -36.33 8.55 16.70
N VAL A 275 -37.10 9.15 17.60
CA VAL A 275 -36.77 10.46 18.17
C VAL A 275 -35.80 10.32 19.36
N ASP A 276 -35.46 9.11 19.83
CA ASP A 276 -34.78 8.96 21.14
C ASP A 276 -33.44 8.20 21.15
N LEU A 277 -32.83 7.82 20.02
CA LEU A 277 -31.47 7.20 20.07
C LEU A 277 -30.46 7.59 19.00
N SER A 278 -30.80 8.41 18.00
CA SER A 278 -29.82 9.18 17.22
C SER A 278 -30.57 9.93 16.12
N SER A 279 -30.75 11.22 16.35
CA SER A 279 -31.03 12.18 15.28
C SER A 279 -30.12 11.88 14.09
N VAL A 280 -30.68 11.92 12.88
CA VAL A 280 -29.92 12.23 11.68
C VAL A 280 -29.27 13.60 11.90
N GLN A 281 -28.04 13.58 12.41
CA GLN A 281 -27.08 14.68 12.46
C GLN A 281 -25.83 14.20 11.73
#